data_AF-A0A6C0Q3Y5-F1
#
_entry.id   AF-A0A6C0Q3Y5-F1
#
_cell.length_a   1.000
_cell.length_b   1.000
_cell.length_c   1.000
_cell.angle_alpha   90.00
_cell.angle_beta   90.00
_cell.angle_gamma   90.00
#
_symmetry.space_group_name_H-M   'P 1'
#
loop_
_entity.id
_entity.type
_entity.pdbx_description
1 polymer ?
#
loop_
_entity_poly.entity_id
_entity_poly.type
_entity_poly.pdbx_seq_one_letter_code
_entity_poly.pdbx_strand_id
1 'polypeptide(L)'
;MVHAHSVFSHSPLPVIDECLAHVGRVLAPGGWFDFTFDRTEGKEHQVLREDFYYRTETLISLAGQHGLTARFMPDWEELPHGQSKIRVTHGGSGL
;
A
#
# COMPACT_ATOMS: atom_id res chain seq x y z
N MET A 1 -1.64 -13.07 7.97
CA MET A 1 -1.16 -11.67 7.93
C MET A 1 0.06 -11.64 7.03
N VAL A 2 0.06 -10.78 6.01
CA VAL A 2 1.21 -10.57 5.11
C VAL A 2 1.72 -9.14 5.30
N HIS A 3 3.04 -8.98 5.35
CA HIS A 3 3.68 -7.68 5.56
C HIS A 3 4.75 -7.42 4.52
N ALA A 4 4.67 -6.24 3.88
CA ALA A 4 5.75 -5.68 3.08
C ALA A 4 6.27 -4.41 3.77
N HIS A 5 7.29 -4.56 4.60
CA HIS A 5 7.93 -3.44 5.30
C HIS A 5 9.04 -2.85 4.43
N SER A 6 8.97 -1.56 4.14
CA SER A 6 9.91 -0.75 3.33
C SER A 6 10.06 -1.17 1.86
N VAL A 7 9.47 -2.29 1.44
CA VAL A 7 9.55 -2.77 0.04
C VAL A 7 8.95 -1.75 -0.93
N PHE A 8 7.79 -1.17 -0.61
CA PHE A 8 7.08 -0.27 -1.55
C PHE A 8 7.64 1.15 -1.56
N SER A 9 8.40 1.55 -0.54
CA SER A 9 9.23 2.77 -0.62
C SER A 9 10.35 2.64 -1.66
N HIS A 10 10.72 1.42 -2.05
CA HIS A 10 11.73 1.15 -3.07
C HIS A 10 11.19 0.48 -4.33
N SER A 11 9.87 0.51 -4.52
CA SER A 11 9.22 -0.12 -5.68
C SER A 11 8.54 0.95 -6.55
N PRO A 12 8.76 0.96 -7.87
CA PRO A 12 8.01 1.83 -8.75
C PRO A 12 6.55 1.38 -8.86
N LEU A 13 5.66 2.30 -9.25
CA LEU A 13 4.22 2.07 -9.27
C LEU A 13 3.78 0.81 -10.05
N PRO A 14 4.37 0.45 -11.20
CA PRO A 14 4.01 -0.79 -11.92
C PRO A 14 4.28 -2.08 -11.12
N VAL A 15 5.30 -2.09 -10.26
CA VAL A 15 5.60 -3.26 -9.40
C VAL A 15 4.59 -3.36 -8.25
N ILE A 16 4.21 -2.21 -7.68
CA ILE A 16 3.15 -2.15 -6.66
C ILE A 16 1.82 -2.62 -7.27
N ASP A 17 1.51 -2.17 -8.48
CA ASP A 17 0.32 -2.54 -9.24
C ASP A 17 0.24 -4.06 -9.46
N GLU A 18 1.30 -4.67 -9.98
CA GLU A 18 1.38 -6.12 -10.19
C GLU A 18 1.21 -6.90 -8.87
N CYS A 19 1.80 -6.40 -7.77
CA CYS A 19 1.63 -7.01 -6.46
C CYS A 19 0.16 -6.97 -6.01
N LEU A 20 -0.49 -5.80 -6.11
CA LEU A 20 -1.90 -5.63 -5.73
C LEU A 20 -2.84 -6.45 -6.61
N ALA A 21 -2.54 -6.61 -7.91
CA ALA A 21 -3.29 -7.49 -8.81
C ALA A 21 -3.28 -8.96 -8.39
N HIS A 22 -2.38 -9.35 -7.48
CA HIS A 22 -2.10 -10.74 -7.17
C HIS A 22 -2.22 -11.11 -5.70
N VAL A 23 -2.05 -10.15 -4.78
CA VAL A 23 -2.04 -10.41 -3.33
C VAL A 23 -3.35 -11.00 -2.82
N GLY A 24 -4.49 -10.67 -3.43
CA GLY A 24 -5.79 -11.22 -3.06
C GLY A 24 -5.86 -12.75 -3.13
N ARG A 25 -5.06 -13.40 -3.99
CA ARG A 25 -5.00 -14.86 -4.16
C ARG A 25 -4.34 -15.57 -2.98
N VAL A 26 -3.46 -14.88 -2.25
CA VAL A 26 -2.69 -15.46 -1.13
C VAL A 26 -3.21 -15.01 0.23
N LEU A 27 -4.15 -14.05 0.26
CA LEU A 27 -4.84 -13.66 1.48
C LEU A 27 -5.85 -14.74 1.89
N ALA A 28 -5.71 -15.24 3.12
CA ALA A 28 -6.73 -16.07 3.75
C ALA A 28 -8.04 -15.28 3.93
N PRO A 29 -9.21 -15.94 4.03
CA PRO A 29 -10.47 -15.27 4.39
C PRO A 29 -10.33 -14.46 5.68
N GLY A 30 -10.76 -13.19 5.65
CA GLY A 30 -10.60 -12.25 6.76
C GLY A 30 -9.16 -11.79 7.03
N GLY A 31 -8.20 -12.23 6.20
CA GLY A 31 -6.81 -11.80 6.24
C GLY A 31 -6.62 -10.39 5.68
N TRP A 32 -5.48 -9.79 6.02
CA TRP A 32 -5.06 -8.51 5.50
C TRP A 32 -3.59 -8.54 5.09
N PHE A 33 -3.27 -7.61 4.19
CA PHE A 33 -1.93 -7.27 3.72
C PHE A 33 -1.62 -5.84 4.15
N ASP A 34 -0.60 -5.65 4.99
CA ASP A 34 -0.09 -4.31 5.28
C ASP A 34 1.19 -4.06 4.51
N PHE A 35 1.33 -2.85 3.99
CA PHE A 35 2.60 -2.37 3.47
C PHE A 35 2.92 -0.98 3.99
N THR A 36 4.21 -0.70 4.18
CA THR A 36 4.68 0.66 4.42
C THR A 36 5.18 1.31 3.12
N PHE A 37 5.10 2.63 3.08
CA PHE A 37 5.53 3.44 1.94
C PHE A 37 5.99 4.81 2.43
N ASP A 38 6.82 5.47 1.62
CA ASP A 38 7.20 6.85 1.89
C ASP A 38 6.10 7.75 1.34
N ARG A 39 5.47 8.52 2.23
CA ARG A 39 4.34 9.37 1.89
C ARG A 39 4.79 10.76 1.51
N THR A 40 4.09 11.35 0.55
CA THR A 40 4.11 12.79 0.31
C THR A 40 2.69 13.31 0.19
N GLU A 41 2.47 14.54 0.68
CA GLU A 41 1.23 15.29 0.43
C GLU A 41 1.35 16.18 -0.83
N GLY A 42 2.57 16.32 -1.35
CA GLY A 42 2.87 17.09 -2.55
C GLY A 42 2.84 16.25 -3.83
N LYS A 43 3.63 16.68 -4.82
CA LYS A 43 3.82 15.92 -6.05
C LYS A 43 4.61 14.65 -5.75
N GLU A 44 4.13 13.52 -6.26
CA GLU A 44 4.84 12.25 -6.22
C GLU A 44 6.18 12.37 -6.95
N HIS A 45 7.22 11.81 -6.35
CA HIS A 45 8.58 11.95 -6.82
C HIS A 45 9.43 10.74 -6.42
N GLN A 46 10.63 10.69 -6.98
CA GLN A 46 11.62 9.67 -6.64
C GLN A 46 12.96 10.34 -6.35
N VAL A 47 13.75 9.73 -5.46
CA VAL A 47 15.11 10.17 -5.11
C VAL A 47 16.05 9.03 -5.45
N LEU A 48 17.18 9.36 -6.10
CA LEU A 48 18.22 8.40 -6.50
C LEU A 48 17.77 7.18 -7.34
N ARG A 49 16.53 7.19 -7.86
CA ARG A 49 15.87 6.05 -8.54
C ARG A 49 15.65 4.83 -7.64
N GLU A 50 15.82 5.01 -6.33
CA GLU A 50 15.74 3.94 -5.33
C GLU A 50 14.65 4.22 -4.31
N ASP A 51 14.34 5.49 -4.01
CA ASP A 51 13.29 5.89 -3.08
C ASP A 51 12.12 6.52 -3.83
N PHE A 52 10.90 6.07 -3.53
CA PHE A 52 9.66 6.51 -4.17
C PHE A 52 8.69 7.06 -3.14
N TYR A 53 8.21 8.28 -3.39
CA TYR A 53 7.29 9.00 -2.52
C TYR A 53 5.92 9.10 -3.19
N TYR A 54 4.92 8.50 -2.56
CA TYR A 54 3.56 8.41 -3.08
C TYR A 54 2.55 9.20 -2.26
N ARG A 55 1.50 9.66 -2.93
CA ARG A 55 0.30 10.11 -2.24
C ARG A 55 -0.51 8.90 -1.81
N THR A 56 -1.10 8.97 -0.62
CA THR A 56 -1.93 7.90 -0.06
C THR A 56 -3.07 7.52 -1.01
N GLU A 57 -3.71 8.52 -1.62
CA GLU A 57 -4.88 8.33 -2.48
C GLU A 57 -4.53 7.56 -3.76
N THR A 58 -3.30 7.73 -4.27
CA THR A 58 -2.82 7.00 -5.45
C THR A 58 -2.78 5.51 -5.15
N LEU A 59 -2.17 5.11 -4.04
CA LEU A 59 -2.01 3.70 -3.68
C LEU A 59 -3.34 3.06 -3.26
N ILE A 60 -4.23 3.81 -2.59
CA ILE A 60 -5.59 3.34 -2.29
C ILE A 60 -6.39 3.12 -3.59
N SER A 61 -6.34 4.07 -4.52
CA SER A 61 -7.05 3.96 -5.81
C SER A 61 -6.55 2.76 -6.62
N LEU A 62 -5.23 2.54 -6.64
CA LEU A 62 -4.61 1.41 -7.30
C LEU A 62 -5.09 0.07 -6.74
N ALA A 63 -5.14 -0.07 -5.41
CA ALA A 63 -5.72 -1.26 -4.77
C ALA A 63 -7.19 -1.46 -5.15
N GLY A 64 -7.97 -0.37 -5.19
CA GLY A 64 -9.37 -0.39 -5.60
C GLY A 64 -9.60 -0.90 -7.03
N GLN A 65 -8.67 -0.61 -7.96
CA GLN A 65 -8.72 -1.12 -9.34
C GLN A 65 -8.65 -2.65 -9.41
N HIS A 66 -8.07 -3.30 -8.40
CA HIS A 66 -7.97 -4.76 -8.28
C HIS A 66 -9.06 -5.38 -7.40
N GLY A 67 -10.12 -4.63 -7.09
CA GLY A 67 -11.22 -5.12 -6.26
C GLY A 67 -10.83 -5.32 -4.80
N LEU A 68 -9.77 -4.65 -4.33
CA LEU A 68 -9.33 -4.67 -2.94
C LEU A 68 -9.87 -3.45 -2.19
N THR A 69 -10.02 -3.57 -0.87
CA THR A 69 -10.27 -2.43 0.00
C THR A 69 -8.96 -2.04 0.67
N ALA A 70 -8.56 -0.77 0.54
CA ALA A 70 -7.35 -0.23 1.14
C ALA A 70 -7.68 0.95 2.06
N ARG A 71 -7.05 1.00 3.23
CA ARG A 71 -7.18 2.11 4.18
C ARG A 71 -5.83 2.55 4.70
N PHE A 72 -5.66 3.86 4.81
CA PHE A 72 -4.54 4.47 5.51
C PHE A 72 -4.65 4.22 7.03
N MET A 73 -3.51 4.03 7.69
CA MET A 73 -3.39 3.74 9.12
C MET A 73 -2.79 4.95 9.85
N PRO A 74 -3.57 5.98 10.22
CA PRO A 74 -3.04 7.21 10.80
C PRO A 74 -2.40 6.99 12.18
N ASP A 75 -2.89 6.01 12.94
CA ASP A 75 -2.32 5.57 14.22
C ASP A 75 -0.87 5.07 14.08
N TRP A 76 -0.50 4.57 12.89
CA TRP A 76 0.87 4.15 12.62
C TRP A 76 1.85 5.33 12.48
N GLU A 77 1.40 6.48 11.97
CA GLU A 77 2.26 7.67 11.81
C GLU A 77 2.58 8.36 13.14
N GLU A 78 1.80 8.10 14.19
CA GLU A 78 2.10 8.60 15.54
C GLU A 78 3.35 7.94 16.15
N LEU A 79 3.85 6.85 15.54
CA LEU A 79 5.02 6.10 15.99
C LEU A 79 6.29 6.53 15.22
N PRO A 80 7.50 6.43 15.83
CA PRO A 80 8.75 6.93 15.25
C PRO A 80 9.35 5.99 14.18
N HIS A 81 8.52 5.47 13.27
CA HIS A 81 8.94 4.53 12.23
C HIS A 81 9.42 5.19 10.93
N GLY A 82 9.07 6.46 10.70
CA GLY A 82 9.50 7.23 9.52
C GLY A 82 8.80 6.86 8.20
N GLN A 83 7.87 5.89 8.21
CA GLN A 83 7.08 5.49 7.05
C GLN A 83 5.60 5.38 7.39
N SER A 84 4.77 5.68 6.40
CA SER A 84 3.32 5.58 6.45
C SER A 84 2.88 4.14 6.16
N LYS A 85 1.65 3.78 6.56
CA LYS A 85 1.11 2.42 6.36
C LYS A 85 -0.27 2.44 5.72
N ILE A 86 -0.47 1.51 4.79
CA ILE A 86 -1.79 1.13 4.28
C ILE A 86 -2.07 -0.33 4.65
N ARG A 87 -3.32 -0.59 5.06
CA ARG A 87 -3.87 -1.93 5.21
C ARG A 87 -4.81 -2.24 4.05
N VAL A 88 -4.60 -3.39 3.43
CA VAL A 88 -5.41 -3.92 2.33
C VAL A 88 -6.11 -5.20 2.76
N THR A 89 -7.38 -5.33 2.42
CA THR A 89 -8.20 -6.53 2.59
C THR A 89 -8.85 -6.90 1.26
N HIS A 90 -9.44 -8.09 1.17
CA HIS A 90 -10.39 -8.37 0.10
C HIS A 90 -11.46 -7.28 0.03
N GLY A 91 -11.87 -6.90 -1.17
CA GLY A 91 -13.06 -6.08 -1.34
C GLY A 91 -14.26 -6.82 -0.78
N GLY A 92 -15.14 -6.10 -0.08
CA GLY A 92 -16.43 -6.66 0.29
C GLY A 92 -17.14 -7.08 -1.00
N SER A 93 -17.33 -8.39 -1.19
CA SER A 93 -18.39 -8.83 -2.07
C SER A 93 -19.66 -8.24 -1.47
N GLY A 94 -20.27 -7.27 -2.16
CA GLY A 94 -21.58 -6.76 -1.75
C GLY A 94 -22.50 -7.96 -1.54
N LEU A 95 -22.87 -8.20 -0.30
CA LEU A 95 -24.09 -8.90 0.05
C LEU A 95 -25.24 -7.91 -0.07
#